data_AF-A0A949K581-F1
#
_entry.id   AF-A0A949K581-F1
#
_cell.length_a   1.000
_cell.length_b   1.000
_cell.length_c   1.000
_cell.angle_alpha   90.00
_cell.angle_beta   90.00
_cell.angle_gamma   90.00
#
_symmetry.space_group_name_H-M   'P 1'
#
loop_
_entity.id
_entity.type
_entity.pdbx_description
1 polymer ?
#
loop_
_entity_poly.entity_id
_entity_poly.type
_entity_poly.pdbx_seq_one_letter_code
_entity_poly.pdbx_strand_id
1 'polypeptide(L)'
;MPRSNFDSLPLKRSLAREYLISFIVAVIMLLASAAGIIFRDVMYPTDELLVGFVSTDLLNIVVGLPILLVSMYLARRGRLGGLLCWPGALLYVLYIYTSYMGIPMNWMLIPHIIQIVLSAYLIIAIVSSIDSEAVRHRLDGAVPARSTGGILFGIGVLVIAWVAVQIGTAIINQVRPERMALIQIINDLVVGCPALVISGYLLLRRRGWGYVAGAGLLLMSSVL
;
A
#
# COMPACT_ATOMS: atom_id res chain seq x y z
N MET A 1 -0.66 -0.16 -31.67
CA MET A 1 -0.89 -0.32 -30.22
C MET A 1 -0.86 -1.81 -29.88
N PRO A 2 0.01 -2.29 -28.97
CA PRO A 2 0.01 -3.70 -28.61
C PRO A 2 -1.25 -4.00 -27.79
N ARG A 3 -2.05 -4.98 -28.24
CA ARG A 3 -3.25 -5.49 -27.57
C ARG A 3 -2.90 -5.83 -26.11
N SER A 4 -3.59 -5.21 -25.16
CA SER A 4 -3.42 -5.51 -23.74
C SER A 4 -3.91 -6.92 -23.45
N ASN A 5 -3.02 -7.82 -23.04
CA ASN A 5 -3.33 -9.24 -22.88
C ASN A 5 -3.99 -9.53 -21.52
N PHE A 6 -4.91 -8.66 -21.10
CA PHE A 6 -5.68 -8.87 -19.86
C PHE A 6 -6.59 -10.10 -19.95
N ASP A 7 -6.86 -10.58 -21.17
CA ASP A 7 -7.76 -11.70 -21.46
C ASP A 7 -7.32 -13.04 -20.83
N SER A 8 -6.05 -13.20 -20.47
CA SER A 8 -5.54 -14.42 -19.81
C SER A 8 -5.71 -14.41 -18.27
N LEU A 9 -6.10 -13.28 -17.70
CA LEU A 9 -6.23 -13.08 -16.26
C LEU A 9 -7.65 -13.40 -15.75
N PRO A 10 -7.79 -13.85 -14.49
CA PRO A 10 -9.08 -14.12 -13.88
C PRO A 10 -9.80 -12.80 -13.51
N LEU A 11 -10.33 -12.11 -14.52
CA LEU A 11 -10.99 -10.82 -14.38
C LEU A 11 -12.48 -10.92 -14.76
N LYS A 12 -13.33 -10.27 -13.96
CA LYS A 12 -14.77 -10.10 -14.22
C LYS A 12 -15.07 -8.94 -15.16
N ARG A 13 -14.14 -7.99 -15.29
CA ARG A 13 -14.25 -6.79 -16.13
C ARG A 13 -12.87 -6.29 -16.58
N SER A 14 -12.85 -5.46 -17.63
CA SER A 14 -11.61 -4.82 -18.12
C SER A 14 -11.03 -3.83 -17.11
N LEU A 15 -9.69 -3.78 -17.02
CA LEU A 15 -8.91 -2.90 -16.13
C LEU A 15 -8.29 -1.69 -16.83
N ALA A 16 -8.76 -1.34 -18.04
CA ALA A 16 -8.14 -0.26 -18.83
C ALA A 16 -8.19 1.10 -18.13
N ARG A 17 -9.28 1.40 -17.41
CA ARG A 17 -9.45 2.67 -16.68
C ARG A 17 -8.56 2.70 -15.44
N GLU A 18 -8.55 1.61 -14.69
CA GLU A 18 -7.72 1.43 -13.50
C GLU A 18 -6.23 1.54 -13.84
N TYR A 19 -5.83 1.02 -15.01
CA TYR A 19 -4.49 1.16 -15.55
C TYR A 19 -4.12 2.62 -15.83
N LEU A 20 -5.01 3.37 -16.50
CA LEU A 20 -4.78 4.78 -16.79
C LEU A 20 -4.68 5.62 -15.50
N ILE A 21 -5.62 5.42 -14.57
CA ILE A 21 -5.64 6.18 -13.31
C ILE A 21 -4.43 5.81 -12.43
N SER A 22 -4.01 4.54 -12.42
CA SER A 22 -2.78 4.13 -11.72
C SER A 22 -1.53 4.73 -12.33
N PHE A 23 -1.51 4.96 -13.65
CA PHE A 23 -0.42 5.68 -14.29
C PHE A 23 -0.39 7.16 -13.87
N ILE A 24 -1.57 7.79 -13.73
CA ILE A 24 -1.68 9.15 -13.17
C ILE A 24 -1.15 9.18 -11.74
N VAL A 25 -1.50 8.20 -10.90
CA VAL A 25 -0.96 8.02 -9.54
C VAL A 25 0.57 7.93 -9.57
N ALA A 26 1.15 7.14 -10.48
CA ALA A 26 2.60 7.02 -10.63
C ALA A 26 3.26 8.36 -11.02
N VAL A 27 2.66 9.11 -11.94
CA VAL A 27 3.16 10.44 -12.35
C VAL A 27 3.10 11.44 -11.20
N ILE A 28 1.96 11.53 -10.50
CA ILE A 28 1.82 12.42 -9.33
C ILE A 28 2.84 12.03 -8.25
N MET A 29 3.08 10.73 -8.05
CA MET A 29 4.02 10.22 -7.04
C MET A 29 5.45 10.65 -7.37
N LEU A 30 5.87 10.50 -8.63
CA LEU A 30 7.18 10.97 -9.09
C LEU A 30 7.34 12.48 -8.90
N LEU A 31 6.33 13.27 -9.30
CA LEU A 31 6.40 14.73 -9.20
C LEU A 31 6.40 15.22 -7.75
N ALA A 32 5.57 14.63 -6.89
CA ALA A 32 5.51 14.97 -5.47
C ALA A 32 6.84 14.66 -4.77
N SER A 33 7.39 13.45 -4.97
CA SER A 33 8.65 13.08 -4.34
C SER A 33 9.86 13.82 -4.91
N ALA A 34 9.87 14.13 -6.20
CA ALA A 34 10.90 15.01 -6.77
C ALA A 34 10.82 16.42 -6.17
N ALA A 35 9.61 16.97 -6.00
CA ALA A 35 9.41 18.27 -5.38
C ALA A 35 9.83 18.29 -3.90
N GLY A 36 9.54 17.22 -3.14
CA GLY A 36 9.97 17.09 -1.75
C GLY A 36 11.50 17.08 -1.61
N ILE A 37 12.21 16.42 -2.52
CA ILE A 37 13.69 16.42 -2.55
C ILE A 37 14.27 17.78 -2.97
N ILE A 38 13.73 18.40 -4.03
CA ILE A 38 14.25 19.66 -4.59
C ILE A 38 13.97 20.83 -3.65
N PHE A 39 12.77 20.89 -3.07
CA PHE A 39 12.31 21.98 -2.20
C PHE A 39 12.32 21.58 -0.71
N ARG A 40 13.24 20.69 -0.32
CA ARG A 40 13.30 20.09 1.03
C ARG A 40 13.31 21.11 2.17
N ASP A 41 13.99 22.25 2.01
CA ASP A 41 14.10 23.27 3.07
C ASP A 41 12.76 24.00 3.31
N VAL A 42 11.92 24.06 2.28
CA VAL A 42 10.57 24.66 2.35
C VAL A 42 9.53 23.62 2.77
N MET A 43 9.71 22.37 2.34
CA MET A 43 8.78 21.28 2.60
C MET A 43 8.93 20.67 4.00
N TYR A 44 10.16 20.61 4.49
CA TYR A 44 10.54 19.95 5.73
C TYR A 44 11.33 20.92 6.62
N PRO A 45 10.63 21.84 7.32
CA PRO A 45 11.27 22.92 8.05
C PRO A 45 11.99 22.48 9.34
N THR A 46 11.83 21.22 9.77
CA THR A 46 12.52 20.66 10.94
C THR A 46 13.41 19.51 10.54
N ASP A 47 14.52 19.32 11.27
CA ASP A 47 15.50 18.25 10.99
C ASP A 47 14.84 16.86 11.01
N GLU A 48 13.90 16.64 11.92
CA GLU A 48 13.15 15.39 12.02
C GLU A 48 12.31 15.11 10.76
N LEU A 49 11.60 16.12 10.26
CA LEU A 49 10.82 16.00 9.02
C LEU A 49 11.75 15.83 7.82
N LEU A 50 12.88 16.53 7.79
CA LEU A 50 13.82 16.49 6.67
C LEU A 50 14.42 15.10 6.53
N VAL A 51 14.94 14.54 7.62
CA VAL A 51 15.51 13.18 7.60
C VAL A 51 14.44 12.13 7.29
N GLY A 52 13.26 12.23 7.90
CA GLY A 52 12.18 11.26 7.71
C GLY A 52 11.60 11.26 6.30
N PHE A 53 11.24 12.43 5.77
CA PHE A 53 10.49 12.53 4.51
C PHE A 53 11.38 12.60 3.26
N VAL A 54 12.58 13.19 3.32
CA VAL A 54 13.51 13.12 2.16
C VAL A 54 13.92 11.67 1.89
N SER A 55 14.17 10.90 2.95
CA SER A 55 14.45 9.46 2.83
C SER A 55 13.26 8.71 2.24
N THR A 56 12.04 9.06 2.68
CA THR A 56 10.81 8.47 2.15
C THR A 56 10.57 8.82 0.69
N ASP A 57 10.84 10.06 0.27
CA ASP A 57 10.73 10.47 -1.14
C ASP A 57 11.73 9.75 -2.04
N LEU A 58 12.95 9.54 -1.55
CA LEU A 58 13.93 8.75 -2.27
C LEU A 58 13.47 7.30 -2.42
N LEU A 59 12.95 6.69 -1.35
CA LEU A 59 12.38 5.34 -1.39
C LEU A 59 11.17 5.26 -2.33
N ASN A 60 10.32 6.28 -2.36
CA ASN A 60 9.21 6.36 -3.30
C ASN A 60 9.69 6.31 -4.75
N ILE A 61 10.75 7.05 -5.10
CA ILE A 61 11.28 7.08 -6.47
C ILE A 61 12.01 5.78 -6.83
N VAL A 62 12.82 5.23 -5.91
CA VAL A 62 13.71 4.10 -6.17
C VAL A 62 13.01 2.75 -6.02
N VAL A 63 11.99 2.66 -5.16
CA VAL A 63 11.33 1.40 -4.81
C VAL A 63 9.83 1.48 -5.11
N GLY A 64 9.13 2.45 -4.54
CA GLY A 64 7.67 2.55 -4.66
C GLY A 64 7.16 2.66 -6.10
N LEU A 65 7.74 3.58 -6.87
CA LEU A 65 7.38 3.86 -8.26
C LEU A 65 7.73 2.67 -9.17
N PRO A 66 8.94 2.06 -9.13
CA PRO A 66 9.23 0.85 -9.88
C PRO A 66 8.30 -0.30 -9.55
N ILE A 67 7.98 -0.54 -8.28
CA ILE A 67 7.08 -1.62 -7.87
C ILE A 67 5.69 -1.43 -8.47
N LEU A 68 5.14 -0.21 -8.44
CA LEU A 68 3.84 0.09 -9.04
C LEU A 68 3.87 -0.13 -10.56
N LEU A 69 4.86 0.44 -11.25
CA LEU A 69 4.98 0.34 -12.71
C LEU A 69 5.22 -1.09 -13.19
N VAL A 70 6.07 -1.85 -12.50
CA VAL A 70 6.35 -3.26 -12.81
C VAL A 70 5.11 -4.11 -12.57
N SER A 71 4.38 -3.89 -11.48
CA SER A 71 3.13 -4.61 -11.19
C SER A 71 2.09 -4.37 -12.29
N MET A 72 1.90 -3.10 -12.67
CA MET A 72 1.03 -2.72 -13.78
C MET A 72 1.46 -3.36 -15.11
N TYR A 73 2.76 -3.32 -15.42
CA TYR A 73 3.29 -3.91 -16.65
C TYR A 73 3.09 -5.42 -16.71
N LEU A 74 3.39 -6.14 -15.63
CA LEU A 74 3.20 -7.59 -15.53
C LEU A 74 1.71 -7.96 -15.62
N ALA A 75 0.82 -7.18 -14.99
CA ALA A 75 -0.62 -7.36 -15.11
C ALA A 75 -1.08 -7.18 -16.57
N ARG A 76 -0.60 -6.14 -17.27
CA ARG A 76 -0.90 -5.90 -18.69
C ARG A 76 -0.38 -7.02 -19.61
N ARG A 77 0.70 -7.70 -19.21
CA ARG A 77 1.25 -8.88 -19.89
C ARG A 77 0.49 -10.18 -19.57
N GLY A 78 -0.57 -10.11 -18.76
CA GLY A 78 -1.39 -11.26 -18.41
C GLY A 78 -0.83 -12.11 -17.27
N ARG A 79 0.18 -11.63 -16.53
CA ARG A 79 0.80 -12.36 -15.42
C ARG A 79 0.03 -12.16 -14.11
N LEU A 80 -0.37 -13.26 -13.49
CA LEU A 80 -1.15 -13.25 -12.24
C LEU A 80 -0.43 -12.53 -11.10
N GLY A 81 0.88 -12.74 -10.94
CA GLY A 81 1.68 -12.06 -9.92
C GLY A 81 1.59 -10.53 -10.02
N GLY A 82 1.65 -9.97 -11.24
CA GLY A 82 1.49 -8.53 -11.46
C GLY A 82 0.11 -8.02 -11.05
N LEU A 83 -0.95 -8.77 -11.37
CA LEU A 83 -2.33 -8.43 -11.00
C LEU A 83 -2.52 -8.43 -9.48
N LEU A 84 -1.92 -9.38 -8.77
CA LEU A 84 -2.04 -9.50 -7.31
C LEU A 84 -1.14 -8.51 -6.56
N CYS A 85 0.03 -8.18 -7.11
CA CYS A 85 0.95 -7.20 -6.54
C CYS A 85 0.49 -5.74 -6.73
N TRP A 86 -0.25 -5.45 -7.80
CA TRP A 86 -0.73 -4.09 -8.09
C TRP A 86 -1.56 -3.44 -6.97
N PRO A 87 -2.61 -4.07 -6.39
CA PRO A 87 -3.30 -3.49 -5.25
C PRO A 87 -2.40 -3.35 -4.01
N GLY A 88 -1.39 -4.21 -3.84
CA GLY A 88 -0.37 -4.07 -2.79
C GLY A 88 0.52 -2.84 -2.98
N ALA A 89 0.97 -2.58 -4.20
CA ALA A 89 1.73 -1.39 -4.55
C ALA A 89 0.91 -0.10 -4.31
N LEU A 90 -0.37 -0.11 -4.66
CA LEU A 90 -1.28 1.00 -4.37
C LEU A 90 -1.55 1.16 -2.87
N LEU A 91 -1.59 0.06 -2.12
CA LEU A 91 -1.73 0.10 -0.66
C LEU A 91 -0.49 0.70 0.00
N TYR A 92 0.70 0.41 -0.51
CA TYR A 92 1.94 1.10 -0.11
C TYR A 92 1.83 2.60 -0.36
N VAL A 93 1.37 3.04 -1.55
CA VAL A 93 1.15 4.46 -1.85
C VAL A 93 0.15 5.07 -0.87
N LEU A 94 -1.01 4.44 -0.67
CA LEU A 94 -2.03 4.89 0.29
C LEU A 94 -1.44 5.07 1.70
N TYR A 95 -0.69 4.08 2.17
CA TYR A 95 -0.06 4.09 3.49
C TYR A 95 0.95 5.23 3.60
N ILE A 96 1.91 5.31 2.68
CA ILE A 96 2.97 6.33 2.75
C ILE A 96 2.38 7.74 2.70
N TYR A 97 1.48 8.03 1.76
CA TYR A 97 0.92 9.38 1.62
C TYR A 97 -0.02 9.78 2.77
N THR A 98 -0.58 8.83 3.51
CA THR A 98 -1.30 9.12 4.76
C THR A 98 -0.35 9.69 5.82
N SER A 99 0.89 9.22 5.89
CA SER A 99 1.90 9.75 6.81
C SER A 99 2.26 11.22 6.53
N TYR A 100 2.20 11.66 5.27
CA TYR A 100 2.45 13.05 4.88
C TYR A 100 1.38 14.02 5.44
N MET A 101 0.22 13.54 5.90
CA MET A 101 -0.79 14.36 6.58
C MET A 101 -0.33 14.92 7.93
N GLY A 102 0.76 14.38 8.47
CA GLY A 102 1.37 14.94 9.67
C GLY A 102 2.20 16.19 9.39
N ILE A 103 2.66 16.40 8.15
CA ILE A 103 3.50 17.56 7.81
C ILE A 103 2.64 18.83 7.97
N PRO A 104 3.20 19.95 8.47
CA PRO A 104 2.50 21.22 8.49
C PRO A 104 1.89 21.59 7.13
N MET A 105 0.76 22.28 7.17
CA MET A 105 -0.02 22.65 5.99
C MET A 105 0.86 23.34 4.94
N ASN A 106 0.93 22.75 3.75
CA ASN A 106 1.67 23.26 2.61
C ASN A 106 0.88 23.03 1.31
N TRP A 107 1.38 23.58 0.20
CA TRP A 107 0.74 23.46 -1.12
C TRP A 107 0.74 22.02 -1.67
N MET A 108 1.59 21.14 -1.13
CA MET A 108 1.64 19.70 -1.46
C MET A 108 0.52 18.88 -0.80
N LEU A 109 -0.25 19.45 0.13
CA LEU A 109 -1.38 18.75 0.74
C LEU A 109 -2.37 18.20 -0.30
N ILE A 110 -2.72 18.99 -1.32
CA ILE A 110 -3.72 18.60 -2.32
C ILE A 110 -3.26 17.38 -3.13
N PRO A 111 -2.04 17.36 -3.71
CA PRO A 111 -1.47 16.14 -4.31
C PRO A 111 -1.49 14.92 -3.39
N HIS A 112 -1.13 15.08 -2.11
CA HIS A 112 -1.15 13.96 -1.15
C HIS A 112 -2.57 13.42 -0.93
N ILE A 113 -3.57 14.29 -0.79
CA ILE A 113 -4.98 13.88 -0.67
C ILE A 113 -5.44 13.14 -1.94
N ILE A 114 -5.10 13.66 -3.12
CA ILE A 114 -5.42 13.01 -4.40
C ILE A 114 -4.80 11.60 -4.45
N GLN A 115 -3.55 11.45 -3.99
CA GLN A 115 -2.89 10.14 -3.92
C GLN A 115 -3.63 9.15 -3.02
N ILE A 116 -4.02 9.59 -1.81
CA ILE A 116 -4.77 8.77 -0.86
C ILE A 116 -6.10 8.33 -1.48
N VAL A 117 -6.87 9.27 -2.02
CA VAL A 117 -8.19 9.00 -2.59
C VAL A 117 -8.10 8.07 -3.79
N LEU A 118 -7.25 8.38 -4.77
CA LEU A 118 -7.12 7.56 -5.97
C LEU A 118 -6.63 6.15 -5.65
N SER A 119 -5.65 6.02 -4.75
CA SER A 119 -5.12 4.72 -4.36
C SER A 119 -6.17 3.86 -3.66
N ALA A 120 -6.92 4.42 -2.71
CA ALA A 120 -7.99 3.71 -2.03
C ALA A 120 -9.08 3.20 -3.00
N TYR A 121 -9.58 4.07 -3.89
CA TYR A 121 -10.59 3.68 -4.87
C TYR A 121 -10.07 2.69 -5.91
N LEU A 122 -8.81 2.81 -6.33
CA LEU A 122 -8.18 1.86 -7.25
C LEU A 122 -8.01 0.48 -6.64
N ILE A 123 -7.61 0.38 -5.37
CA ILE A 123 -7.50 -0.90 -4.67
C ILE A 123 -8.87 -1.59 -4.69
N ILE A 124 -9.93 -0.89 -4.30
CA ILE A 124 -11.30 -1.44 -4.32
C ILE A 124 -11.71 -1.83 -5.74
N ALA A 125 -11.47 -0.97 -6.73
CA ALA A 125 -11.83 -1.21 -8.13
C ALA A 125 -11.11 -2.42 -8.74
N ILE A 126 -9.81 -2.59 -8.44
CA ILE A 126 -9.01 -3.71 -8.93
C ILE A 126 -9.41 -4.98 -8.19
N VAL A 127 -9.44 -4.98 -6.86
CA VAL A 127 -9.78 -6.16 -6.06
C VAL A 127 -11.19 -6.68 -6.39
N SER A 128 -12.18 -5.79 -6.55
CA SER A 128 -13.55 -6.17 -6.93
C SER A 128 -13.66 -6.73 -8.37
N SER A 129 -12.71 -6.39 -9.25
CA SER A 129 -12.67 -6.92 -10.61
C SER A 129 -12.10 -8.33 -10.71
N ILE A 130 -11.38 -8.80 -9.68
CA ILE A 130 -10.70 -10.10 -9.69
C ILE A 130 -11.70 -11.21 -9.36
N ASP A 131 -11.64 -12.31 -10.11
CA ASP A 131 -12.34 -13.54 -9.75
C ASP A 131 -11.53 -14.31 -8.71
N SER A 132 -11.95 -14.18 -7.45
CA SER A 132 -11.27 -14.75 -6.29
C SER A 132 -11.27 -16.28 -6.26
N GLU A 133 -12.30 -16.95 -6.82
CA GLU A 133 -12.30 -18.42 -6.89
C GLU A 133 -11.39 -18.92 -8.01
N ALA A 134 -11.34 -18.23 -9.14
CA ALA A 134 -10.39 -18.55 -10.20
C ALA A 134 -8.93 -18.33 -9.76
N VAL A 135 -8.64 -17.29 -8.96
CA VAL A 135 -7.32 -17.08 -8.35
C VAL A 135 -7.00 -18.20 -7.37
N ARG A 136 -7.95 -18.57 -6.50
CA ARG A 136 -7.78 -19.68 -5.56
C ARG A 136 -7.43 -20.97 -6.29
N HIS A 137 -8.19 -21.36 -7.31
CA HIS A 137 -7.93 -22.57 -8.08
C HIS A 137 -6.53 -22.62 -8.71
N ARG A 138 -5.99 -21.47 -9.14
CA ARG A 138 -4.64 -21.38 -9.72
C ARG A 138 -3.51 -21.43 -8.69
N LEU A 139 -3.76 -21.01 -7.45
CA LEU A 139 -2.76 -20.89 -6.39
C LEU A 139 -2.86 -21.98 -5.31
N ASP A 140 -3.99 -22.68 -5.24
CA ASP A 140 -4.19 -23.76 -4.28
C ASP A 140 -3.21 -24.91 -4.58
N GLY A 141 -2.44 -25.30 -3.57
CA GLY A 141 -1.35 -26.26 -3.71
C GLY A 141 -0.01 -25.68 -4.19
N ALA A 142 -0.01 -24.53 -4.87
CA ALA A 142 1.23 -23.86 -5.31
C ALA A 142 1.83 -22.93 -4.24
N VAL A 143 0.99 -22.33 -3.39
CA VAL A 143 1.41 -21.41 -2.34
C VAL A 143 1.09 -21.99 -0.95
N PRO A 144 2.02 -21.92 0.02
CA PRO A 144 1.76 -22.34 1.40
C PRO A 144 0.85 -21.32 2.09
N ALA A 145 -0.45 -21.36 1.79
CA ALA A 145 -1.44 -20.38 2.25
C ALA A 145 -1.49 -20.26 3.78
N ARG A 146 -1.36 -21.38 4.51
CA ARG A 146 -1.36 -21.36 5.97
C ARG A 146 -0.13 -20.65 6.56
N SER A 147 1.06 -20.95 6.03
CA SER A 147 2.29 -20.30 6.50
C SER A 147 2.28 -18.81 6.17
N THR A 148 1.92 -18.46 4.93
CA THR A 148 1.82 -17.07 4.49
C THR A 148 0.77 -16.30 5.30
N GLY A 149 -0.40 -16.90 5.52
CA GLY A 149 -1.47 -16.29 6.30
C GLY A 149 -1.10 -16.13 7.77
N GLY A 150 -0.38 -17.11 8.34
CA GLY A 150 0.15 -17.05 9.69
C GLY A 150 1.18 -15.94 9.87
N ILE A 151 2.10 -15.76 8.90
CA ILE A 151 3.08 -14.67 8.91
C ILE A 151 2.36 -13.31 8.85
N LEU A 152 1.45 -13.10 7.89
CA LEU A 152 0.71 -11.84 7.76
C LEU A 152 -0.13 -11.52 9.01
N PHE A 153 -0.82 -12.53 9.54
CA PHE A 153 -1.60 -12.38 10.77
C PHE A 153 -0.69 -12.06 11.97
N GLY A 154 0.43 -12.78 12.10
CA GLY A 154 1.41 -12.56 13.16
C GLY A 154 2.01 -11.17 13.13
N ILE A 155 2.43 -10.69 11.96
CA ILE A 155 2.93 -9.31 11.78
C ILE A 155 1.85 -8.31 12.18
N GLY A 156 0.61 -8.48 11.70
CA GLY A 156 -0.50 -7.59 12.06
C GLY A 156 -0.75 -7.54 13.58
N VAL A 157 -0.74 -8.68 14.26
CA VAL A 157 -0.89 -8.75 15.72
C VAL A 157 0.28 -8.09 16.45
N LEU A 158 1.52 -8.28 15.97
CA LEU A 158 2.71 -7.66 16.56
C LEU A 158 2.66 -6.14 16.44
N VAL A 159 2.25 -5.59 15.28
CA VAL A 159 2.10 -4.15 15.11
C VAL A 159 0.99 -3.61 16.02
N ILE A 160 -0.16 -4.30 16.13
CA ILE A 160 -1.22 -3.92 17.08
C ILE A 160 -0.69 -3.89 18.51
N ALA A 161 0.08 -4.91 18.93
CA ALA A 161 0.67 -4.97 20.26
C ALA A 161 1.65 -3.81 20.49
N TRP A 162 2.48 -3.48 19.50
CA TRP A 162 3.40 -2.36 19.56
C TRP A 162 2.67 -1.01 19.68
N VAL A 163 1.63 -0.78 18.89
CA VAL A 163 0.78 0.41 18.98
C VAL A 163 0.07 0.48 20.34
N ALA A 164 -0.41 -0.65 20.88
CA ALA A 164 -1.05 -0.69 22.19
C ALA A 164 -0.08 -0.30 23.32
N VAL A 165 1.19 -0.72 23.24
CA VAL A 165 2.23 -0.29 24.18
C VAL A 165 2.50 1.21 24.05
N GLN A 166 2.58 1.75 22.83
CA GLN A 166 2.74 3.20 22.62
C GLN A 166 1.59 4.01 23.22
N ILE A 167 0.35 3.61 22.97
CA ILE A 167 -0.83 4.27 23.51
C ILE A 167 -0.85 4.14 25.05
N GLY A 168 -0.58 2.94 25.58
CA GLY A 168 -0.56 2.70 27.02
C GLY A 168 0.49 3.54 27.75
N THR A 169 1.70 3.63 27.21
CA THR A 169 2.78 4.45 27.78
C THR A 169 2.46 5.94 27.71
N ALA A 170 1.87 6.43 26.61
CA ALA A 170 1.42 7.82 26.48
C ALA A 170 0.33 8.17 27.51
N ILE A 171 -0.63 7.27 27.73
CA ILE A 171 -1.69 7.45 28.73
C ILE A 171 -1.12 7.45 30.15
N ILE A 172 -0.25 6.49 30.49
CA ILE A 172 0.34 6.37 31.83
C ILE A 172 1.16 7.61 32.17
N ASN A 173 1.98 8.09 31.23
CA ASN A 173 2.86 9.24 31.45
C ASN A 173 2.14 10.59 31.25
N GLN A 174 0.85 10.57 30.86
CA GLN A 174 0.07 11.76 30.50
C GLN A 174 0.74 12.64 29.43
N VAL A 175 1.54 12.03 28.56
CA VAL A 175 2.23 12.73 27.47
C VAL A 175 1.36 12.65 26.22
N ARG A 176 1.05 13.80 25.62
CA ARG A 176 0.37 13.83 24.33
C ARG A 176 1.36 13.40 23.24
N PRO A 177 1.07 12.35 22.45
CA PRO A 177 1.92 11.97 21.34
C PRO A 177 2.10 13.15 20.38
N GLU A 178 3.32 13.30 19.89
CA GLU A 178 3.61 14.26 18.84
C GLU A 178 2.76 13.99 17.59
N ARG A 179 2.54 15.03 16.77
CA ARG A 179 1.66 14.93 15.60
C ARG A 179 2.04 13.78 14.66
N MET A 180 3.35 13.59 14.43
CA MET A 180 3.89 12.50 13.62
C MET A 180 3.51 11.13 14.18
N ALA A 181 3.83 10.89 15.46
CA ALA A 181 3.54 9.65 16.14
C ALA A 181 2.04 9.33 16.14
N LEU A 182 1.19 10.33 16.34
CA LEU A 182 -0.26 10.16 16.30
C LEU A 182 -0.76 9.75 14.91
N ILE A 183 -0.25 10.39 13.84
CA ILE A 183 -0.60 10.02 12.46
C ILE A 183 -0.14 8.60 12.12
N GLN A 184 1.06 8.20 12.57
CA GLN A 184 1.56 6.85 12.37
C GLN A 184 0.68 5.81 13.08
N ILE A 185 0.32 6.05 14.35
CA ILE A 185 -0.60 5.20 15.11
C ILE A 185 -1.94 5.04 14.37
N ILE A 186 -2.50 6.14 13.86
CA ILE A 186 -3.76 6.11 13.10
C ILE A 186 -3.57 5.30 11.80
N ASN A 187 -2.49 5.53 11.06
CA ASN A 187 -2.23 4.87 9.79
C ASN A 187 -2.08 3.34 9.98
N ASP A 188 -1.36 2.92 11.02
CA ASP A 188 -1.22 1.52 11.38
C ASP A 188 -2.56 0.88 11.75
N LEU A 189 -3.37 1.54 12.59
CA LEU A 189 -4.65 0.98 13.03
C LEU A 189 -5.76 1.02 11.98
N VAL A 190 -5.74 1.99 11.05
CA VAL A 190 -6.80 2.17 10.05
C VAL A 190 -6.46 1.45 8.75
N VAL A 191 -5.20 1.45 8.33
CA VAL A 191 -4.77 0.94 7.03
C VAL A 191 -3.97 -0.35 7.18
N GLY A 192 -2.85 -0.30 7.88
CA GLY A 192 -1.88 -1.41 7.92
C GLY A 192 -2.40 -2.67 8.60
N CYS A 193 -2.71 -2.58 9.89
CA CYS A 193 -3.12 -3.69 10.74
C CYS A 193 -4.39 -4.39 10.25
N PRO A 194 -5.50 -3.69 9.93
CA PRO A 194 -6.70 -4.35 9.44
C PRO A 194 -6.44 -5.12 8.15
N ALA A 195 -5.68 -4.54 7.22
CA ALA A 195 -5.37 -5.19 5.97
C ALA A 195 -4.55 -6.48 6.18
N LEU A 196 -3.53 -6.45 7.05
CA LEU A 196 -2.71 -7.61 7.40
C LEU A 196 -3.49 -8.71 8.14
N VAL A 197 -4.24 -8.33 9.17
CA VAL A 197 -4.98 -9.28 10.02
C VAL A 197 -6.11 -9.94 9.24
N ILE A 198 -6.93 -9.16 8.53
CA ILE A 198 -8.07 -9.69 7.76
C ILE A 198 -7.57 -10.61 6.65
N SER A 199 -6.56 -10.18 5.88
CA SER A 199 -6.05 -10.97 4.76
C SER A 199 -5.29 -12.21 5.24
N GLY A 200 -4.50 -12.09 6.30
CA GLY A 200 -3.83 -13.22 6.94
C GLY A 200 -4.84 -14.26 7.44
N TYR A 201 -5.90 -13.82 8.12
CA TYR A 201 -6.99 -14.68 8.57
C TYR A 201 -7.75 -15.36 7.41
N LEU A 202 -8.07 -14.62 6.35
CA LEU A 202 -8.74 -15.17 5.18
C LEU A 202 -7.87 -16.21 4.45
N LEU A 203 -6.56 -15.99 4.41
CA LEU A 203 -5.61 -16.92 3.80
C LEU A 203 -5.39 -18.17 4.66
N LEU A 204 -5.38 -18.05 6.00
CA LEU A 204 -5.40 -19.19 6.93
C LEU A 204 -6.64 -20.08 6.72
N ARG A 205 -7.79 -19.46 6.41
CA ARG A 205 -9.04 -20.14 6.06
C ARG A 205 -9.09 -20.63 4.60
N ARG A 206 -8.02 -20.46 3.81
CA ARG A 206 -7.94 -20.79 2.38
C ARG A 206 -9.09 -20.19 1.53
N ARG A 207 -9.57 -19.00 1.90
CA ARG A 207 -10.62 -18.30 1.13
C ARG A 207 -10.00 -17.56 -0.05
N GLY A 208 -10.71 -17.48 -1.19
CA GLY A 208 -10.19 -16.86 -2.42
C GLY A 208 -9.72 -15.41 -2.23
N TRP A 209 -10.44 -14.62 -1.43
CA TRP A 209 -10.04 -13.24 -1.09
C TRP A 209 -8.71 -13.15 -0.35
N GLY A 210 -8.35 -14.15 0.46
CA GLY A 210 -7.05 -14.24 1.11
C GLY A 210 -5.92 -14.40 0.09
N TYR A 211 -6.12 -15.22 -0.95
CA TYR A 211 -5.14 -15.40 -2.03
C TYR A 211 -4.97 -14.12 -2.86
N VAL A 212 -6.06 -13.36 -3.07
CA VAL A 212 -6.01 -12.09 -3.80
C VAL A 212 -5.22 -11.03 -3.03
N ALA A 213 -5.51 -10.85 -1.73
CA ALA A 213 -4.88 -9.81 -0.93
C ALA A 213 -3.47 -10.18 -0.44
N GLY A 214 -3.18 -11.47 -0.25
CA GLY A 214 -1.95 -11.94 0.39
C GLY A 214 -0.67 -11.52 -0.33
N ALA A 215 -0.62 -11.63 -1.66
CA ALA A 215 0.59 -11.27 -2.42
C ALA A 215 0.85 -9.75 -2.39
N GLY A 216 -0.20 -8.93 -2.47
CA GLY A 216 -0.08 -7.48 -2.36
C GLY A 216 0.39 -7.03 -0.98
N LEU A 217 -0.10 -7.67 0.07
CA LEU A 217 0.29 -7.33 1.45
C LEU A 217 1.68 -7.78 1.82
N LEU A 218 2.11 -8.96 1.37
CA LEU A 218 3.50 -9.39 1.54
C LEU A 218 4.46 -8.42 0.87
N LEU A 219 4.12 -7.96 -0.34
CA LEU A 219 4.91 -6.97 -1.05
C LEU A 219 5.00 -5.67 -0.24
N MET A 220 3.87 -5.16 0.24
CA MET A 220 3.85 -3.96 1.08
C MET A 220 4.71 -4.14 2.34
N SER A 221 4.52 -5.24 3.09
CA SER A 221 5.26 -5.52 4.33
C SER A 221 6.74 -5.78 4.12
N SER A 222 7.18 -6.07 2.89
CA SER A 222 8.61 -6.25 2.59
C SER A 222 9.31 -4.91 2.27
N VAL A 223 8.53 -3.88 1.95
CA VAL A 223 9.02 -2.54 1.58
C VAL A 223 9.00 -1.59 2.77
N LEU A 224 8.11 -1.83 3.73
CA LEU A 224 8.01 -1.13 5.01
C LEU A 224 8.99 -1.71 6.05
#